data_AF-A0A6A3GQX1-F1
#
_entry.id   AF-A0A6A3GQX1-F1
#
_cell.length_a   1.000
_cell.length_b   1.000
_cell.length_c   1.000
_cell.angle_alpha   90.00
_cell.angle_beta   90.00
_cell.angle_gamma   90.00
#
_symmetry.space_group_name_H-M   'P 1'
#
loop_
_entity.id
_entity.type
_entity.pdbx_description
1 polymer ?
#
loop_
_entity_poly.entity_id
_entity_poly.type
_entity_poly.pdbx_seq_one_letter_code
_entity_poly.pdbx_strand_id
1 'polypeptide(L)'
;MAYLESPHYELIREAYAKDNDLAGLVEALSAPKKAVELTARQRSRLHCYSIVEGLLYYQVDGGDEPRIVVPNDEDLRHRVLYEAHDTPITSHLEREKTYTYVACNFWWPHMCKWVRKYVQTCETSQRVKPAPSASAPLMSLPVPADCWRSVSMDFIFELPADARGHTGILVFVAALGRWCGWPLCGRA
;
A
#
# COMPACT_ATOMS: atom_id res chain seq x y z
N MET A 1 -1.15 -5.86 25.28
CA MET A 1 -0.78 -4.58 25.91
C MET A 1 0.74 -4.45 25.88
N ALA A 2 1.29 -4.04 24.73
CA ALA A 2 2.73 -3.86 24.52
C ALA A 2 2.99 -2.76 23.46
N TYR A 3 2.20 -1.69 23.52
CA TYR A 3 2.29 -0.57 22.57
C TYR A 3 2.74 0.74 23.25
N LEU A 4 3.08 0.73 24.54
CA LEU A 4 3.36 1.95 25.32
C LEU A 4 4.84 2.35 25.37
N GLU A 5 5.76 1.64 24.73
CA GLU A 5 7.19 1.95 24.78
C GLU A 5 7.85 1.96 23.39
N SER A 6 7.16 2.48 22.35
CA SER A 6 7.90 2.89 21.15
C SER A 6 8.70 4.16 21.50
N PRO A 7 10.03 4.18 21.31
CA PRO A 7 10.89 5.31 21.67
C PRO A 7 10.54 6.60 20.91
N HIS A 8 9.64 6.53 19.93
CA HIS A 8 9.19 7.68 19.16
C HIS A 8 8.11 8.49 19.88
N TYR A 9 7.39 7.93 20.85
CA TYR A 9 6.29 8.64 21.53
C TYR A 9 6.79 9.72 22.48
N GLU A 10 7.88 9.45 23.21
CA GLU A 10 8.52 10.47 24.04
C GLU A 10 9.04 11.63 23.18
N LEU A 11 9.70 11.31 22.06
CA LEU A 11 10.19 12.30 21.11
C LEU A 11 9.04 13.13 20.50
N ILE A 12 7.91 12.51 20.18
CA ILE A 12 6.70 13.20 19.71
C ILE A 12 6.20 14.18 20.78
N ARG A 13 6.12 13.74 22.04
CA ARG A 13 5.66 14.59 23.15
C ARG A 13 6.55 15.80 23.35
N GLU A 14 7.87 15.60 23.37
CA GLU A 14 8.84 16.68 23.49
C GLU A 14 8.80 17.64 22.29
N ALA A 15 8.60 17.10 21.08
CA ALA A 15 8.54 17.88 19.86
C ALA A 15 7.29 18.79 19.78
N TYR A 16 6.19 18.49 20.48
CA TYR A 16 5.04 19.40 20.53
C TYR A 16 5.40 20.79 21.07
N ALA A 17 6.34 20.88 22.02
CA ALA A 17 6.76 22.16 22.58
C ALA A 17 7.48 23.06 21.55
N LYS A 18 8.03 22.46 20.48
CA LYS A 18 8.74 23.18 19.40
C LYS A 18 7.81 23.56 18.24
N ASP A 19 6.64 22.94 18.16
CA ASP A 19 5.66 23.17 17.10
C ASP A 19 4.61 24.17 17.58
N ASN A 20 4.71 25.43 17.13
CA ASN A 20 3.81 26.51 17.54
C ASN A 20 2.32 26.20 17.24
N ASP A 21 2.04 25.42 16.18
CA ASP A 21 0.66 25.09 15.81
C ASP A 21 0.07 24.01 16.74
N LEU A 22 0.91 23.11 17.26
CA LEU A 22 0.48 22.02 18.14
C LEU A 22 0.60 22.36 19.62
N ALA A 23 1.58 23.18 20.01
CA ALA A 23 1.80 23.60 21.39
C ALA A 23 0.54 24.23 22.00
N GLY A 24 -0.10 25.15 21.25
CA GLY A 24 -1.35 25.78 21.70
C GLY A 24 -2.51 24.79 21.83
N LEU A 25 -2.60 23.77 20.95
CA LEU A 25 -3.63 22.74 21.04
C LEU A 25 -3.42 21.83 22.26
N VAL A 26 -2.17 21.41 22.49
CA VAL A 26 -1.78 20.61 23.66
C VAL A 26 -2.10 21.37 24.95
N GLU A 27 -1.78 22.65 25.01
CA GLU A 27 -2.04 23.49 26.19
C GLU A 27 -3.55 23.67 26.42
N ALA A 28 -4.31 23.99 25.37
CA ALA A 28 -5.76 24.18 25.44
C ALA A 28 -6.51 22.91 25.88
N LEU A 29 -6.07 21.74 25.41
CA LEU A 29 -6.71 20.45 25.74
C LEU A 29 -6.24 19.89 27.09
N SER A 30 -4.99 20.15 27.50
CA SER A 30 -4.47 19.71 28.80
C SER A 30 -5.00 20.54 29.97
N ALA A 31 -5.24 21.84 29.74
CA ALA A 31 -5.64 22.79 30.78
C ALA A 31 -6.84 23.63 30.32
N PRO A 32 -8.07 23.08 30.30
CA PRO A 32 -9.26 23.75 29.77
C PRO A 32 -9.65 25.04 30.49
N LYS A 33 -9.07 25.31 31.67
CA LYS A 33 -9.30 26.53 32.46
C LYS A 33 -8.35 27.69 32.10
N LYS A 34 -7.30 27.44 31.32
CA LYS A 34 -6.33 28.45 30.90
C LYS A 34 -6.79 29.05 29.58
N ALA A 35 -6.89 30.38 29.52
CA ALA A 35 -7.18 31.08 28.28
C ALA A 35 -5.94 30.97 27.37
N VAL A 36 -6.03 30.13 26.34
CA VAL A 36 -5.01 29.98 25.30
C VAL A 36 -5.52 30.64 24.02
N GLU A 37 -4.72 31.52 23.43
CA GLU A 37 -5.04 32.13 22.15
C GLU A 37 -4.87 31.13 21.01
N LEU A 38 -5.99 30.53 20.59
CA LEU A 38 -6.06 29.65 19.42
C LEU A 38 -6.45 30.45 18.17
N THR A 39 -5.82 30.14 17.04
CA THR A 39 -6.24 30.65 15.73
C THR A 39 -7.66 30.19 15.39
N ALA A 40 -8.36 30.92 14.51
CA ALA A 40 -9.71 30.54 14.07
C ALA A 40 -9.78 29.09 13.52
N ARG A 41 -8.73 28.66 12.80
CA ARG A 41 -8.60 27.30 12.26
C ARG A 41 -8.44 26.24 13.35
N GLN A 42 -7.66 26.53 14.39
CA GLN A 42 -7.48 25.61 15.52
C GLN A 42 -8.79 25.48 16.30
N ARG A 43 -9.48 26.59 16.57
CA ARG A 43 -10.78 26.59 17.27
C ARG A 43 -11.84 25.77 16.54
N SER A 44 -11.95 25.93 15.22
CA SER A 44 -12.97 25.21 14.43
C SER A 44 -12.74 23.70 14.39
N ARG A 45 -11.50 23.25 14.54
CA ARG A 45 -11.12 21.82 14.47
C ARG A 45 -10.80 21.22 15.83
N LEU A 46 -10.94 21.96 16.93
CA LEU A 46 -10.56 21.50 18.26
C LEU A 46 -11.32 20.22 18.66
N HIS A 47 -12.57 20.09 18.21
CA HIS A 47 -13.39 18.89 18.42
C HIS A 47 -12.84 17.62 17.74
N CYS A 48 -11.97 17.76 16.75
CA CYS A 48 -11.28 16.65 16.11
C CYS A 48 -10.01 16.22 16.87
N TYR A 49 -9.64 16.91 17.95
CA TYR A 49 -8.45 16.64 18.72
C TYR A 49 -8.78 16.20 20.14
N SER A 50 -8.03 15.23 20.64
CA SER A 50 -8.07 14.80 22.03
C SER A 50 -6.64 14.62 22.56
N ILE A 51 -6.48 14.67 23.87
CA ILE A 51 -5.18 14.44 24.52
C ILE A 51 -5.28 13.27 25.48
N VAL A 52 -4.38 12.32 25.33
CA VAL A 52 -4.28 11.14 26.19
C VAL A 52 -2.82 10.99 26.56
N GLU A 53 -2.52 11.00 27.87
CA GLU A 53 -1.15 10.90 28.38
C GLU A 53 -0.18 11.86 27.66
N GLY A 54 -0.59 13.11 27.42
CA GLY A 54 0.23 14.12 26.75
C GLY A 54 0.53 13.88 25.26
N LEU A 55 -0.05 12.85 24.64
CA LEU A 55 -0.08 12.66 23.19
C LEU A 55 -1.36 13.26 22.62
N LEU A 56 -1.20 14.03 21.53
CA LEU A 56 -2.32 14.58 20.79
C LEU A 56 -2.83 13.52 19.80
N TYR A 57 -4.12 13.26 19.83
CA TYR A 57 -4.82 12.38 18.91
C TYR A 57 -5.72 13.21 17.99
N TYR A 58 -5.83 12.77 16.74
CA TYR A 58 -6.68 13.38 15.72
C TYR A 58 -7.69 12.37 15.17
N GLN A 59 -8.96 12.76 15.19
CA GLN A 59 -10.10 11.98 14.75
C GLN A 59 -11.12 12.90 14.06
N VAL A 60 -11.48 12.61 12.81
CA VAL A 60 -12.40 13.47 12.04
C VAL A 60 -13.85 13.17 12.43
N ASP A 61 -14.19 11.89 12.45
CA ASP A 61 -15.53 11.39 12.74
C ASP A 61 -15.49 10.32 13.82
N GLY A 62 -16.59 10.12 14.54
CA GLY A 62 -16.71 9.12 15.62
C GLY A 62 -16.47 7.66 15.20
N GLY A 63 -16.42 7.38 13.89
CA GLY A 63 -16.11 6.06 13.33
C GLY A 63 -14.66 5.85 12.90
N ASP A 64 -13.85 6.91 12.87
CA ASP A 64 -12.41 6.81 12.58
C ASP A 64 -11.64 6.40 13.85
N GLU A 65 -10.67 5.50 13.73
CA GLU A 65 -9.72 5.24 14.81
C GLU A 65 -8.86 6.49 15.10
N PRO A 66 -8.65 6.86 16.37
CA PRO A 66 -7.88 8.03 16.74
C PRO A 66 -6.40 7.83 16.40
N ARG A 67 -5.82 8.80 15.69
CA ARG A 67 -4.42 8.74 15.20
C ARG A 67 -3.54 9.72 15.95
N ILE A 68 -2.32 9.31 16.29
CA ILE A 68 -1.35 10.17 16.96
C ILE A 68 -0.88 11.27 16.02
N VAL A 69 -0.92 12.52 16.46
CA VAL A 69 -0.46 13.66 15.68
C VAL A 69 1.06 13.75 15.72
N VAL A 70 1.71 13.74 14.55
CA VAL A 70 3.17 13.91 14.48
C VAL A 70 3.50 15.38 14.19
N PRO A 71 4.34 16.03 15.02
CA PRO A 71 4.80 17.41 14.81
C PRO A 71 5.43 17.66 13.44
N ASN A 72 5.57 18.94 13.09
CA ASN A 72 6.30 19.37 11.91
C ASN A 72 7.82 19.31 12.08
N ASP A 73 8.31 18.12 12.46
CA ASP A 73 9.71 17.76 12.58
C ASP A 73 10.04 16.71 11.51
N GLU A 74 10.95 17.05 10.59
CA GLU A 74 11.27 16.19 9.45
C GLU A 74 11.94 14.88 9.92
N ASP A 75 12.89 14.96 10.86
CA ASP A 75 13.62 13.80 11.37
C ASP A 75 12.68 12.83 12.07
N LEU A 76 11.73 13.34 12.85
CA LEU A 76 10.74 12.54 13.54
C LEU A 76 9.79 11.84 12.55
N ARG A 77 9.31 12.56 11.55
CA ARG A 77 8.49 11.97 10.48
C ARG A 77 9.25 10.89 9.71
N HIS A 78 10.54 11.12 9.43
CA HIS A 78 11.40 10.13 8.80
C HIS A 78 11.59 8.88 9.66
N ARG A 79 11.76 9.02 10.98
CA ARG A 79 11.86 7.88 11.91
C ARG A 79 10.58 7.04 11.92
N VAL A 80 9.41 7.69 12.01
CA VAL A 80 8.11 7.00 11.95
C VAL A 80 7.94 6.24 10.63
N LEU A 81 8.33 6.84 9.50
CA LEU A 81 8.27 6.20 8.20
C LEU A 81 9.28 5.05 8.07
N TYR A 82 10.49 5.21 8.60
CA TYR A 82 11.52 4.17 8.62
C TYR A 82 11.08 2.95 9.44
N GLU A 83 10.56 3.16 10.65
CA GLU A 83 10.11 2.05 11.49
C GLU A 83 8.96 1.28 10.80
N ALA A 84 8.06 1.98 10.13
CA ALA A 84 6.94 1.37 9.40
C ALA A 84 7.33 0.71 8.05
N HIS A 85 8.47 1.06 7.47
CA HIS A 85 8.91 0.60 6.15
C HIS A 85 10.01 -0.46 6.23
N ASP A 86 11.00 -0.25 7.11
CA ASP A 86 12.24 -1.01 7.15
C ASP A 86 12.29 -2.02 8.32
N THR A 87 11.38 -1.93 9.29
CA THR A 87 11.29 -2.93 10.36
C THR A 87 10.52 -4.17 9.89
N PRO A 88 11.12 -5.37 9.95
CA PRO A 88 10.50 -6.62 9.50
C PRO A 88 9.50 -7.14 10.56
N ILE A 89 8.47 -6.37 10.90
CA ILE A 89 7.51 -6.76 11.96
C ILE A 89 6.32 -7.57 11.43
N THR A 90 6.04 -7.59 10.12
CA THR A 90 4.95 -8.42 9.60
C THR A 90 5.44 -9.34 8.49
N SER A 91 5.45 -10.62 8.81
CA SER A 91 5.70 -11.74 7.92
C SER A 91 5.18 -11.52 6.49
N HIS A 92 6.12 -11.54 5.55
CA HIS A 92 5.97 -12.03 4.18
C HIS A 92 5.10 -11.32 3.14
N LEU A 93 4.32 -10.27 3.43
CA LEU A 93 3.50 -9.62 2.39
C LEU A 93 3.42 -8.09 2.52
N GLU A 94 3.92 -7.42 1.47
CA GLU A 94 3.44 -6.15 0.90
C GLU A 94 4.02 -4.82 1.44
N ARG A 95 4.91 -4.26 0.63
CA ARG A 95 5.41 -2.88 0.60
C ARG A 95 4.29 -1.80 0.55
N GLU A 96 3.05 -2.18 0.26
CA GLU A 96 1.87 -1.30 0.33
C GLU A 96 1.34 -1.10 1.76
N LYS A 97 1.81 -1.89 2.74
CA LYS A 97 1.36 -1.78 4.14
C LYS A 97 2.00 -0.65 4.92
N THR A 98 3.09 -0.02 4.45
CA THR A 98 3.71 1.12 5.16
C THR A 98 2.77 2.33 5.23
N TYR A 99 2.17 2.72 4.11
CA TYR A 99 1.21 3.84 4.12
C TYR A 99 -0.01 3.48 4.98
N THR A 100 -0.57 2.28 4.81
CA THR A 100 -1.74 1.85 5.58
C THR A 100 -1.44 1.82 7.07
N TYR A 101 -0.31 1.25 7.49
CA TYR A 101 0.11 1.23 8.89
C TYR A 101 0.29 2.64 9.46
N VAL A 102 1.05 3.50 8.75
CA VAL A 102 1.27 4.88 9.19
C VAL A 102 -0.05 5.65 9.23
N ALA A 103 -0.92 5.46 8.25
CA ALA A 103 -2.22 6.11 8.17
C ALA A 103 -3.25 5.58 9.17
N CYS A 104 -3.06 4.37 9.70
CA CYS A 104 -3.89 3.82 10.77
C CYS A 104 -3.48 4.34 12.15
N ASN A 105 -2.19 4.63 12.37
CA ASN A 105 -1.68 4.96 13.71
C ASN A 105 -1.29 6.44 13.88
N PHE A 106 -0.90 7.12 12.81
CA PHE A 106 -0.36 8.48 12.83
C PHE A 106 -1.08 9.42 11.88
N TRP A 107 -1.00 10.71 12.17
CA TRP A 107 -1.57 11.76 11.34
C TRP A 107 -0.71 13.03 11.34
N TRP A 108 -0.56 13.64 10.16
CA TRP A 108 -0.07 15.01 10.01
C TRP A 108 -0.55 15.60 8.68
N PRO A 109 -0.55 16.94 8.52
CA PRO A 109 -0.94 17.57 7.26
C PRO A 109 -0.07 17.09 6.08
N HIS A 110 -0.71 16.81 4.94
CA HIS A 110 -0.04 16.37 3.70
C HIS A 110 0.75 15.04 3.81
N MET A 111 0.35 14.16 4.73
CA MET A 111 0.97 12.84 4.93
C MET A 111 1.16 12.04 3.63
N CYS A 112 0.16 12.00 2.74
CA CYS A 112 0.28 11.28 1.47
C CYS A 112 1.44 11.78 0.59
N LYS A 113 1.69 13.10 0.57
CA LYS A 113 2.80 13.70 -0.19
C LYS A 113 4.14 13.32 0.40
N TRP A 114 4.23 13.32 1.74
CA TRP A 114 5.43 12.92 2.49
C TRP A 114 5.77 11.45 2.27
N VAL A 115 4.81 10.56 2.49
CA VAL A 115 5.01 9.11 2.31
C VAL A 115 5.43 8.80 0.88
N ARG A 116 4.78 9.41 -0.12
CA ARG A 116 5.15 9.21 -1.53
C ARG A 116 6.60 9.64 -1.81
N LYS A 117 7.02 10.79 -1.28
CA LYS A 117 8.41 11.27 -1.44
C LYS A 117 9.39 10.30 -0.77
N TYR A 118 9.09 9.84 0.44
CA TYR A 118 9.93 8.91 1.19
C TYR A 118 10.11 7.56 0.46
N VAL A 119 9.01 6.95 0.01
CA VAL A 119 9.05 5.68 -0.75
C VAL A 119 9.80 5.86 -2.07
N GLN A 120 9.69 7.02 -2.73
CA GLN A 120 10.46 7.32 -3.94
C GLN A 120 11.96 7.43 -3.67
N THR A 121 12.39 7.90 -2.50
CA THR A 121 13.81 8.03 -2.14
C THR A 121 14.41 6.75 -1.54
N CYS A 122 13.58 5.78 -1.15
CA CYS A 122 14.05 4.53 -0.56
C CYS A 122 14.67 3.61 -1.61
N GLU A 123 15.96 3.31 -1.47
CA GLU A 123 16.73 2.47 -2.40
C GLU A 123 16.17 1.04 -2.51
N THR A 124 15.75 0.44 -1.40
CA THR A 124 15.12 -0.89 -1.37
C THR A 124 13.83 -0.92 -2.19
N SER A 125 13.00 0.13 -2.05
CA SER A 125 11.77 0.29 -2.84
C SER A 125 12.06 0.54 -4.32
N GLN A 126 13.12 1.26 -4.66
CA GLN A 126 13.54 1.49 -6.04
C GLN A 126 14.03 0.21 -6.72
N ARG A 127 14.83 -0.62 -6.05
CA ARG A 127 15.40 -1.87 -6.59
C ARG A 127 14.34 -2.92 -6.92
N VAL A 128 13.26 -2.96 -6.14
CA VAL A 128 12.17 -3.95 -6.29
C VAL A 128 11.00 -3.39 -7.11
N LYS A 129 11.02 -2.11 -7.48
CA LYS A 129 10.03 -1.57 -8.41
C LYS A 129 10.34 -2.20 -9.78
N PRO A 130 9.41 -2.97 -10.38
CA PRO A 130 9.58 -3.38 -11.76
C PRO A 130 9.86 -2.11 -12.56
N ALA A 131 10.89 -2.11 -13.41
CA ALA A 131 11.05 -1.06 -14.39
C ALA A 131 9.68 -0.88 -15.06
N PRO A 132 9.18 0.37 -15.25
CA PRO A 132 7.91 0.56 -15.95
C PRO A 132 8.04 -0.22 -17.24
N SER A 133 7.30 -1.32 -17.35
CA SER A 133 7.48 -2.22 -18.47
C SER A 133 7.03 -1.40 -19.66
N ALA A 134 7.98 -1.02 -20.51
CA ALA A 134 7.70 -0.80 -21.91
C ALA A 134 7.33 -2.19 -22.45
N SER A 135 6.15 -2.69 -22.06
CA SER A 135 5.60 -3.91 -22.59
C SER A 135 5.47 -3.63 -24.08
N ALA A 136 6.33 -4.27 -24.88
CA ALA A 136 6.23 -4.17 -26.32
C ALA A 136 4.78 -4.51 -26.70
N PRO A 137 4.16 -3.81 -27.67
CA PRO A 137 2.82 -4.14 -28.12
C PRO A 137 2.74 -5.65 -28.38
N LEU A 138 1.78 -6.34 -27.76
CA LEU A 138 1.54 -7.76 -27.99
C LEU A 138 1.28 -7.95 -29.49
N MET A 139 2.25 -8.50 -30.22
CA MET A 139 2.07 -8.82 -31.63
C MET A 139 1.22 -10.08 -31.72
N SER A 140 0.04 -9.97 -32.32
CA SER A 140 -0.78 -11.13 -32.64
C SER A 140 -0.04 -12.01 -33.65
N LEU A 141 0.02 -13.32 -33.37
CA LEU A 141 0.53 -14.28 -34.35
C LEU A 141 -0.41 -14.29 -35.57
N PRO A 142 0.13 -14.44 -36.80
CA PRO A 142 -0.70 -14.49 -38.00
C PRO A 142 -1.66 -15.68 -37.93
N VAL A 143 -2.93 -15.45 -38.27
CA VAL A 143 -3.94 -16.51 -38.32
C VAL A 143 -3.56 -17.50 -39.43
N PRO A 144 -3.43 -18.81 -39.14
CA PRO A 144 -3.12 -19.79 -40.17
C PRO A 144 -4.29 -19.92 -41.15
N ALA A 145 -3.97 -19.96 -42.45
CA ALA A 145 -4.97 -20.07 -43.52
C ALA A 145 -5.62 -21.47 -43.62
N ASP A 146 -4.97 -22.50 -43.07
CA ASP A 146 -5.42 -23.90 -43.15
C ASP A 146 -5.39 -24.57 -41.78
N CYS A 147 -6.22 -25.58 -41.59
CA CYS A 147 -6.21 -26.42 -40.39
C CYS A 147 -4.83 -27.09 -40.22
N TRP A 148 -4.38 -27.25 -38.97
CA TRP A 148 -3.10 -27.91 -38.60
C TRP A 148 -1.79 -27.18 -38.95
N ARG A 149 -1.83 -26.00 -39.58
CA ARG A 149 -0.60 -25.23 -39.89
C ARG A 149 0.10 -24.60 -38.69
N SER A 150 -0.64 -24.37 -37.61
CA SER A 150 -0.09 -23.84 -36.37
C SER A 150 -0.68 -24.64 -35.21
N VAL A 151 0.17 -25.30 -34.45
CA VAL A 151 -0.18 -26.06 -33.26
C VAL A 151 0.64 -25.52 -32.09
N SER A 152 -0.03 -25.10 -31.03
CA SER A 152 0.60 -24.80 -29.75
C SER A 152 0.56 -26.04 -28.87
N MET A 153 1.65 -26.27 -28.15
CA MET A 153 1.81 -27.37 -27.21
C MET A 153 2.04 -26.79 -25.81
N ASP A 154 1.33 -27.31 -24.82
CA ASP A 154 1.49 -26.89 -23.43
C ASP A 154 1.57 -28.10 -22.49
N PHE A 155 2.36 -27.96 -21.43
CA PHE A 155 2.54 -28.98 -20.41
C PHE A 155 2.03 -28.47 -19.07
N ILE A 156 1.05 -29.18 -18.51
CA ILE A 156 0.58 -28.95 -17.14
C ILE A 156 1.22 -30.02 -16.27
N PHE A 157 2.07 -29.61 -15.33
CA PHE A 157 2.69 -30.50 -14.34
C PHE A 157 2.03 -30.32 -12.96
N GLU A 158 2.46 -31.13 -11.98
CA GLU A 158 2.03 -31.08 -10.58
C GLU A 158 0.55 -31.46 -10.34
N LEU A 159 0.00 -32.31 -11.21
CA LEU A 159 -1.32 -32.89 -10.99
C LEU A 159 -1.24 -34.11 -10.05
N PRO A 160 -2.29 -34.37 -9.25
CA PRO A 160 -2.39 -35.60 -8.47
C PRO A 160 -2.15 -36.82 -9.35
N ALA A 161 -1.31 -37.75 -8.87
CA ALA A 161 -0.95 -38.94 -9.63
C ALA A 161 -2.19 -39.78 -9.98
N ASP A 162 -2.33 -40.13 -11.26
CA ASP A 162 -3.34 -41.11 -11.69
C ASP A 162 -3.00 -42.52 -11.16
N ALA A 163 -3.90 -43.48 -11.38
CA ALA A 163 -3.69 -44.88 -10.97
C ALA A 163 -2.45 -45.55 -11.61
N ARG A 164 -1.80 -44.90 -12.58
CA ARG A 164 -0.58 -45.36 -13.27
C ARG A 164 0.64 -44.48 -12.95
N GLY A 165 0.50 -43.49 -12.06
CA GLY A 165 1.58 -42.62 -11.62
C GLY A 165 1.86 -41.39 -12.51
N HIS A 166 0.98 -41.06 -13.47
CA HIS A 166 1.15 -39.86 -14.30
C HIS A 166 0.70 -38.61 -13.54
N THR A 167 1.54 -37.56 -13.55
CA THR A 167 1.33 -36.31 -12.80
C THR A 167 1.27 -35.07 -13.70
N GLY A 168 1.14 -35.27 -15.01
CA GLY A 168 1.07 -34.17 -15.96
C GLY A 168 0.23 -34.48 -17.20
N ILE A 169 -0.25 -33.43 -17.84
CA ILE A 169 -1.05 -33.46 -19.06
C ILE A 169 -0.32 -32.68 -20.14
N LEU A 170 -0.23 -33.27 -21.33
CA LEU A 170 0.24 -32.61 -22.54
C LEU A 170 -0.95 -32.21 -23.41
N VAL A 171 -1.09 -30.91 -23.67
CA VAL A 171 -2.20 -30.35 -24.45
C VAL A 171 -1.67 -29.87 -25.81
N PHE A 172 -2.35 -30.27 -26.88
CA PHE A 172 -2.14 -29.73 -28.23
C PHE A 172 -3.36 -28.91 -28.65
N VAL A 173 -3.15 -27.67 -29.07
CA VAL A 173 -4.21 -26.80 -29.59
C VAL A 173 -3.84 -26.36 -30.99
N ALA A 174 -4.64 -26.74 -31.99
CA ALA A 174 -4.49 -26.26 -33.35
C ALA A 174 -5.22 -24.92 -33.51
N ALA A 175 -4.53 -23.89 -34.00
CA ALA A 175 -5.15 -22.64 -34.38
C ALA A 175 -5.93 -22.85 -35.69
N LEU A 176 -7.23 -22.55 -35.69
CA LEU A 176 -8.12 -22.70 -36.84
C LEU A 176 -8.47 -21.32 -37.41
N GLY A 177 -8.05 -21.04 -38.65
CA GLY A 177 -8.60 -19.94 -39.43
C GLY A 177 -10.06 -20.22 -39.77
N ARG A 178 -10.91 -19.19 -39.76
CA ARG A 178 -12.29 -19.33 -40.27
C ARG A 178 -12.20 -19.93 -41.68
N TRP A 179 -13.08 -20.86 -42.02
CA TRP A 179 -13.18 -21.59 -43.30
C TRP A 179 -12.41 -22.92 -43.40
N CYS A 180 -12.97 -23.98 -42.81
CA CYS A 180 -12.86 -25.33 -43.38
C CYS A 180 -14.16 -25.62 -44.15
N GLY A 181 -14.13 -25.42 -45.46
CA GLY A 181 -15.20 -25.91 -46.33
C GLY A 181 -15.21 -27.43 -46.31
N TRP A 182 -16.28 -28.03 -45.78
CA TRP A 182 -16.54 -29.46 -45.93
C TRP A 182 -16.74 -29.79 -47.43
N PRO A 183 -16.07 -30.80 -48.01
CA PRO A 183 -16.51 -31.33 -49.29
C PRO A 183 -17.76 -32.17 -49.00
N LEU A 184 -18.94 -31.57 -49.23
CA LEU A 184 -20.17 -32.32 -49.30
C LEU A 184 -20.07 -33.31 -50.47
N CYS A 185 -20.24 -34.58 -50.12
CA CYS A 185 -20.55 -35.71 -50.97
C CYS A 185 -21.53 -35.31 -52.10
N GLY A 186 -21.09 -35.43 -53.35
CA GLY A 186 -21.93 -35.36 -54.54
C GLY A 186 -21.99 -36.73 -55.20
N ARG A 187 -23.16 -37.38 -55.11
CA ARG A 187 -23.55 -38.52 -55.94
C ARG A 187 -23.47 -38.15 -57.42
N ALA A 188 -22.89 -39.03 -58.23
CA ALA A 188 -23.27 -39.27 -59.62
C ALA A 188 -23.50 -40.78 -59.77
#